data_AF-A0A645D2E1-F1
#
_entry.id   AF-A0A645D2E1-F1
#
_cell.length_a   1.000
_cell.length_b   1.000
_cell.length_c   1.000
_cell.angle_alpha   90.00
_cell.angle_beta   90.00
_cell.angle_gamma   90.00
#
_symmetry.space_group_name_H-M   'P 1'
#
loop_
_entity.id
_entity.type
_entity.pdbx_description
1 polymer ?
#
loop_
_entity_poly.entity_id
_entity_poly.type
_entity_poly.pdbx_seq_one_letter_code
_entity_poly.pdbx_strand_id
1 'polypeptide(L)'
;MSVIVTAVVGVLVFFAAMKPPSLLVWINLFAFGGLEAVFFCPTLFGLYWKRANSTGAVLSMICGASAFFWFNITKTSVGGTTAIVPTLAIAVAAFVAGSLLGRPESAEKLKMFEI
;
A
#
# COMPACT_ATOMS: atom_id res chain seq x y z
N MET A 1 -4.71 26.22 -20.69
CA MET A 1 -3.77 26.42 -19.57
C MET A 1 -3.16 25.11 -19.09
N SER A 2 -3.94 24.05 -18.84
CA SER A 2 -3.41 22.74 -18.40
C SER A 2 -2.41 22.08 -19.37
N VAL A 3 -2.66 22.12 -20.69
CA VAL A 3 -1.76 21.50 -21.69
C VAL A 3 -0.36 22.12 -21.67
N ILE A 4 -0.27 23.44 -21.49
CA ILE A 4 1.02 24.16 -21.43
C ILE A 4 1.77 23.78 -20.16
N VAL A 5 1.09 23.73 -19.01
CA VAL A 5 1.69 23.31 -17.74
C VAL A 5 2.14 21.85 -17.81
N THR A 6 1.31 20.95 -18.32
CA THR A 6 1.66 19.54 -18.51
C THR A 6 2.85 19.37 -19.46
N ALA A 7 2.91 20.13 -20.55
CA ALA A 7 4.04 20.08 -21.49
C ALA A 7 5.35 20.59 -20.85
N VAL A 8 5.30 21.70 -20.12
CA VAL A 8 6.48 22.27 -19.43
C VAL A 8 6.99 21.32 -18.35
N VAL A 9 6.09 20.80 -17.51
CA VAL A 9 6.45 19.82 -16.46
C VAL A 9 6.98 18.53 -17.09
N GLY A 10 6.37 18.04 -18.17
CA GLY A 10 6.79 16.84 -18.88
C GLY A 10 8.21 16.96 -19.44
N VAL A 11 8.55 18.09 -20.06
CA VAL A 11 9.92 18.34 -20.58
C VAL A 11 10.93 18.42 -19.44
N LEU A 12 10.61 19.08 -18.33
CA LEU A 12 11.49 19.14 -17.15
C LEU A 12 11.77 17.76 -16.55
N VAL A 13 10.72 16.94 -16.38
CA VAL A 13 10.86 15.57 -15.87
C VAL A 13 11.64 14.69 -16.84
N PHE A 14 11.46 14.87 -18.15
CA PHE A 14 12.22 14.14 -19.17
C PHE A 14 13.74 14.38 -19.04
N PHE A 15 14.16 15.64 -18.88
CA PHE A 15 15.56 15.96 -18.61
C PHE A 15 16.05 15.40 -17.27
N ALA A 16 15.22 15.47 -16.21
CA ALA A 16 15.54 14.88 -14.92
C ALA A 16 15.69 13.35 -14.96
N ALA A 17 14.97 12.67 -15.85
CA ALA A 17 15.01 11.22 -16.03
C ALA A 17 16.26 10.73 -16.77
N MET A 18 16.95 11.57 -17.56
CA MET A 18 18.16 11.18 -18.29
C MET A 18 19.37 10.90 -17.38
N LYS A 19 19.46 11.62 -16.25
CA LYS A 19 20.38 11.30 -15.14
C LYS A 19 19.56 11.29 -13.86
N PRO A 20 18.81 10.21 -13.61
CA PRO A 20 17.90 10.17 -12.49
C PRO A 20 18.74 10.30 -11.21
N PRO A 21 18.59 11.39 -10.43
CA PRO A 21 19.17 11.43 -9.11
C PRO A 21 18.62 10.25 -8.32
N SER A 22 19.48 9.51 -7.64
CA SER A 22 19.11 8.34 -6.84
C SER A 22 17.97 8.63 -5.84
N LEU A 23 17.85 9.89 -5.42
CA LEU A 23 16.81 10.40 -4.54
C LEU A 23 15.39 10.38 -5.15
N LEU A 24 15.23 10.64 -6.46
CA LEU A 24 13.91 10.56 -7.12
C LEU A 24 13.38 9.13 -7.16
N VAL A 25 14.26 8.17 -7.47
CA VAL A 25 13.91 6.74 -7.45
C VAL A 25 13.54 6.30 -6.03
N TRP A 26 14.27 6.79 -5.02
CA TRP A 26 14.02 6.45 -3.62
C TRP A 26 12.68 6.99 -3.12
N ILE A 27 12.36 8.25 -3.41
CA ILE A 27 11.05 8.84 -3.06
C ILE A 27 9.92 8.08 -3.75
N ASN A 28 10.10 7.70 -5.02
CA ASN A 28 9.10 6.95 -5.75
C ASN A 28 8.85 5.56 -5.13
N LEU A 29 9.92 4.82 -4.82
CA LEU A 29 9.83 3.52 -4.15
C LEU A 29 9.25 3.63 -2.74
N PHE A 30 9.56 4.71 -2.03
CA PHE A 30 8.97 4.98 -0.72
C PHE A 30 7.45 5.24 -0.85
N ALA A 31 7.03 6.09 -1.80
CA ALA A 31 5.63 6.41 -2.01
C ALA A 31 4.82 5.18 -2.46
N PHE A 32 5.30 4.43 -3.45
CA PHE A 32 4.64 3.21 -3.91
C PHE A 32 4.66 2.11 -2.84
N GLY A 33 5.79 1.92 -2.16
CA GLY A 33 5.90 0.94 -1.07
C GLY A 33 4.96 1.24 0.10
N GLY A 34 4.79 2.51 0.46
CA GLY A 34 3.86 2.94 1.50
C GLY A 34 2.41 2.78 1.07
N LEU A 35 2.09 3.06 -0.20
CA LEU A 35 0.76 2.82 -0.76
C LEU A 35 0.39 1.34 -0.71
N GLU A 36 1.30 0.46 -1.15
CA GLU A 36 1.11 -0.99 -1.11
C GLU A 36 0.95 -1.50 0.33
N ALA A 37 1.78 -1.02 1.26
CA ALA A 37 1.71 -1.40 2.67
C ALA A 37 0.34 -1.11 3.32
N VAL A 38 -0.33 -0.03 2.89
CA VAL A 38 -1.60 0.42 3.49
C VAL A 38 -2.81 -0.11 2.72
N PHE A 39 -2.81 -0.04 1.39
CA PHE A 39 -4.01 -0.28 0.59
C PHE A 39 -4.08 -1.65 -0.07
N PHE A 40 -2.96 -2.37 -0.19
CA PHE A 40 -2.97 -3.67 -0.87
C PHE A 40 -3.85 -4.70 -0.15
N CYS A 41 -3.65 -4.89 1.16
CA CYS A 41 -4.40 -5.89 1.93
C CYS A 41 -5.91 -5.59 1.96
N PRO A 42 -6.38 -4.37 2.31
CA PRO A 42 -7.81 -4.06 2.27
C PRO A 42 -8.44 -4.23 0.90
N THR A 43 -7.73 -3.88 -0.18
CA THR A 43 -8.27 -3.97 -1.54
C THR A 43 -8.35 -5.41 -2.00
N LEU A 44 -7.27 -6.18 -1.85
CA LEU A 44 -7.22 -7.57 -2.29
C LEU A 44 -8.21 -8.42 -1.49
N PHE A 45 -8.17 -8.33 -0.16
CA PHE A 45 -9.07 -9.13 0.67
C PHE A 45 -10.51 -8.61 0.64
N GLY A 46 -10.72 -7.30 0.51
CA GLY A 46 -12.06 -6.73 0.34
C GLY A 46 -12.76 -7.22 -0.92
N LEU A 47 -12.02 -7.45 -2.01
CA LEU A 47 -12.57 -7.92 -3.27
C LEU A 47 -12.74 -9.46 -3.32
N TYR A 48 -11.75 -10.20 -2.82
CA TYR A 48 -11.70 -11.67 -2.98
C TYR A 48 -12.10 -12.47 -1.74
N TRP A 49 -12.05 -11.88 -0.53
CA TRP A 49 -12.31 -12.61 0.70
C TRP A 49 -13.69 -12.27 1.29
N LYS A 50 -14.59 -13.25 1.24
CA LYS A 50 -15.96 -13.14 1.80
C LYS A 50 -16.04 -12.81 3.30
N ARG A 51 -14.94 -12.95 4.05
CA ARG A 51 -14.85 -12.66 5.49
C ARG A 51 -14.11 -11.35 5.79
N ALA A 52 -13.72 -10.60 4.77
CA ALA A 52 -13.15 -9.27 4.96
C ALA A 52 -14.12 -8.39 5.77
N ASN A 53 -13.57 -7.65 6.73
CA ASN A 53 -14.35 -6.75 7.57
C ASN A 53 -13.64 -5.40 7.71
N SER A 54 -14.40 -4.37 8.11
CA SER A 54 -13.86 -3.02 8.27
C SER A 54 -12.81 -2.95 9.38
N THR A 55 -12.96 -3.75 10.44
CA THR A 55 -12.00 -3.80 11.54
C THR A 55 -10.61 -4.27 11.09
N GLY A 56 -10.53 -5.35 10.32
CA GLY A 56 -9.30 -5.91 9.75
C GLY A 56 -8.69 -5.01 8.71
N ALA A 57 -9.50 -4.33 7.89
CA ALA A 57 -9.02 -3.31 6.97
C ALA A 57 -8.30 -2.17 7.70
N VAL A 58 -8.94 -1.57 8.72
CA VAL A 58 -8.34 -0.47 9.49
C VAL A 58 -7.09 -0.93 10.26
N LEU A 59 -7.14 -2.12 10.88
CA LEU A 59 -5.99 -2.67 11.61
C LEU A 59 -4.80 -2.88 10.67
N SER A 60 -5.05 -3.44 9.48
CA SER A 60 -4.03 -3.65 8.45
C SER A 60 -3.44 -2.34 7.95
N MET A 61 -4.26 -1.31 7.72
CA MET A 61 -3.77 0.01 7.28
C MET A 61 -2.84 0.65 8.32
N ILE A 62 -3.23 0.62 9.60
CA ILE A 62 -2.44 1.23 10.68
C ILE A 62 -1.16 0.43 10.93
N CYS A 63 -1.25 -0.90 11.04
CA CYS A 63 -0.09 -1.76 11.25
C CYS A 63 0.86 -1.72 10.04
N GLY A 64 0.32 -1.72 8.82
CA GLY A 64 1.09 -1.63 7.57
C GLY A 64 1.83 -0.31 7.44
N ALA A 65 1.16 0.83 7.68
CA ALA A 65 1.82 2.14 7.71
C ALA A 65 2.93 2.19 8.77
N SER A 66 2.61 1.77 9.99
CA SER A 66 3.56 1.82 11.12
C SER A 66 4.79 0.94 10.87
N ALA A 67 4.59 -0.28 10.38
CA ALA A 67 5.68 -1.17 10.00
C ALA A 67 6.51 -0.59 8.85
N PHE A 68 5.87 -0.01 7.82
CA PHE A 68 6.58 0.60 6.70
C PHE A 68 7.52 1.71 7.14
N PHE A 69 7.04 2.62 7.99
CA PHE A 69 7.86 3.69 8.55
C PHE A 69 8.99 3.13 9.40
N TRP A 70 8.70 2.14 10.25
CA TRP A 70 9.71 1.50 11.08
C TRP A 70 10.84 0.90 10.25
N PHE A 71 10.54 0.06 9.25
CA PHE A 71 11.55 -0.57 8.40
C PHE A 71 12.34 0.43 7.53
N ASN A 72 11.70 1.51 7.08
CA ASN A 72 12.40 2.56 6.33
C ASN A 72 13.35 3.36 7.22
N ILE A 73 12.95 3.69 8.45
CA ILE A 73 13.80 4.44 9.40
C ILE A 73 14.98 3.59 9.86
N THR A 74 14.74 2.32 10.22
CA THR A 74 15.78 1.42 10.71
C THR A 74 16.68 0.87 9.59
N LYS A 75 16.38 1.19 8.32
CA LYS A 75 17.03 0.64 7.11
C LYS A 75 17.25 -0.88 7.19
N THR A 76 16.35 -1.58 7.88
CA THR A 76 16.52 -3.00 8.15
C THR A 76 16.09 -3.78 6.92
N SER A 77 17.05 -4.30 6.17
CA SER A 77 16.78 -5.23 5.09
C SER A 77 16.59 -6.63 5.70
N VAL A 78 15.38 -7.17 5.57
CA VAL A 78 15.11 -8.56 5.93
C VAL A 78 15.54 -9.43 4.75
N GLY A 79 16.65 -10.16 4.88
CA GLY A 79 17.10 -11.13 3.88
C GLY A 79 17.49 -10.55 2.51
N GLY A 80 17.88 -9.28 2.43
CA GLY A 80 18.22 -8.61 1.16
C GLY A 80 17.02 -8.05 0.39
N THR A 81 15.81 -8.17 0.95
CA THR A 81 14.58 -7.60 0.36
C THR A 81 14.37 -6.14 0.77
N THR A 82 13.57 -5.42 -0.02
CA THR A 82 13.13 -4.05 0.27
C THR A 82 12.18 -4.05 1.48
N ALA A 83 12.08 -2.91 2.18
CA ALA A 83 11.18 -2.73 3.33
C ALA A 83 9.70 -3.05 3.03
N ILE A 84 9.32 -3.09 1.74
CA ILE A 84 7.97 -3.37 1.25
C ILE A 84 7.54 -4.81 1.60
N VAL A 85 8.41 -5.80 1.36
CA VAL A 85 8.08 -7.23 1.53
C VAL A 85 7.72 -7.60 2.99
N PRO A 86 8.55 -7.30 4.00
CA PRO A 86 8.22 -7.62 5.39
C PRO A 86 7.02 -6.81 5.90
N THR A 87 6.87 -5.57 5.44
CA THR A 87 5.72 -4.73 5.77
C THR A 87 4.42 -5.34 5.26
N LEU A 88 4.42 -5.81 4.01
CA LEU A 88 3.26 -6.46 3.41
C LEU A 88 2.87 -7.72 4.19
N ALA A 89 3.84 -8.53 4.60
CA ALA A 89 3.59 -9.71 5.42
C ALA A 89 2.91 -9.36 6.75
N ILE A 90 3.36 -8.29 7.41
CA ILE A 90 2.75 -7.79 8.66
C ILE A 90 1.34 -7.23 8.40
N ALA A 91 1.14 -6.47 7.31
CA ALA A 91 -0.16 -5.95 6.94
C ALA A 91 -1.17 -7.08 6.67
N VAL A 92 -0.74 -8.16 6.01
CA VAL A 92 -1.55 -9.37 5.80
C VAL A 92 -1.88 -10.03 7.15
N ALA A 93 -0.89 -10.25 8.00
CA ALA A 93 -1.12 -10.87 9.31
C ALA A 93 -2.09 -10.05 10.19
N ALA A 94 -1.94 -8.73 10.20
CA ALA A 94 -2.84 -7.82 10.90
C ALA A 94 -4.25 -7.85 10.31
N PHE A 95 -4.38 -7.90 8.98
CA PHE A 95 -5.68 -8.03 8.31
C PHE A 95 -6.37 -9.33 8.71
N VAL A 96 -5.65 -10.46 8.64
CA VAL A 96 -6.17 -11.79 9.00
C VAL A 96 -6.61 -11.80 10.47
N ALA A 97 -5.76 -11.30 11.38
CA ALA A 97 -6.09 -11.23 12.80
C ALA A 97 -7.33 -10.37 13.07
N GLY A 98 -7.41 -9.17 12.47
CA GLY A 98 -8.56 -8.29 12.61
C GLY A 98 -9.82 -8.83 11.91
N SER A 99 -9.68 -9.57 10.81
CA SER A 99 -10.77 -10.24 10.11
C SER A 99 -11.35 -11.41 10.91
N LEU A 100 -10.50 -12.14 11.66
CA LEU A 100 -10.93 -13.23 12.53
C LEU A 100 -11.54 -12.74 13.85
N LEU A 101 -11.00 -11.67 14.44
CA LEU A 101 -11.48 -11.09 15.70
C LEU A 101 -12.71 -10.18 15.52
N GLY A 102 -12.81 -9.49 14.39
CA GLY A 102 -13.92 -8.61 14.07
C GLY A 102 -15.14 -9.37 13.56
N ARG A 103 -16.33 -8.78 13.71
CA ARG A 103 -17.58 -9.35 13.18
C ARG A 103 -17.51 -9.39 11.64
N PRO A 104 -17.98 -10.47 10.98
CA PRO A 104 -18.07 -10.49 9.53
C PRO A 104 -19.03 -9.37 9.08
N GLU A 105 -18.64 -8.62 8.04
CA GLU A 105 -19.55 -7.65 7.42
C GLU A 105 -20.77 -8.39 6.84
N SER A 106 -21.95 -7.80 6.99
CA SER A 106 -23.24 -8.40 6.64
C SER A 106 -23.24 -8.97 5.21
N ALA A 107 -23.68 -10.23 5.09
CA ALA A 107 -23.89 -10.94 3.82
C ALA A 107 -24.79 -10.19 2.82
N GLU A 108 -25.53 -9.18 3.29
CA GLU A 108 -26.39 -8.31 2.49
C GLU A 108 -25.60 -7.37 1.56
N LYS A 109 -24.39 -6.93 1.95
CA LYS A 109 -23.51 -6.13 1.08
C LYS A 109 -22.80 -6.98 0.01
N LEU A 110 -22.61 -8.28 0.25
CA LEU A 110 -22.00 -9.22 -0.70
C LEU A 110 -22.95 -9.55 -1.87
N LYS A 111 -24.27 -9.57 -1.64
CA LYS A 111 -25.28 -9.78 -2.68
C LYS A 111 -25.37 -8.66 -3.72
N MET A 112 -24.97 -7.44 -3.36
CA MET A 112 -24.94 -6.28 -4.30
C MET A 112 -23.81 -6.36 -5.33
N PHE A 113 -22.80 -7.21 -5.11
CA PHE A 113 -21.70 -7.45 -6.06
C PHE A 113 -21.89 -8.72 -6.90
N GLU A 114 -22.91 -9.53 -6.59
CA GLU A 114 -23.39 -10.63 -7.45
C GLU A 114 -24.45 -10.06 -8.40
N ILE A 115 -24.01 -9.27 -9.40
CA ILE A 115 -24.81 -8.94 -10.60
C ILE A 115 -24.56 -10.00 -11.66
#